data_AF-A0A1G0RA63-F1
#
_entry.id   AF-A0A1G0RA63-F1
#
_cell.length_a   1.000
_cell.length_b   1.000
_cell.length_c   1.000
_cell.angle_alpha   90.00
_cell.angle_beta   90.00
_cell.angle_gamma   90.00
#
_symmetry.space_group_name_H-M   'P 1'
#
loop_
_entity.id
_entity.type
_entity.pdbx_description
1 polymer ?
#
loop_
_entity_poly.entity_id
_entity_poly.type
_entity_poly.pdbx_seq_one_letter_code
_entity_poly.pdbx_strand_id
1 'polypeptide(L)'
;MLGDFYDVDGVHINVEVVTTRFECDLKECNGACCTMESDFGAPTGESEIREIEKILQIVKKYIPQENVEVIENSGFWYRRRDELMINSVNRRECVFSFYEGNIAKCGIEKAFRKGEIDFVKPISCHLFPIRVGKFGGDVLRFEKYSECESALKKGMDTDSKVFHFCKDALERKYGREWFLKLVELARD
;
A
#
# COMPACT_ATOMS: atom_id res chain seq x y z
N MET A 1 16.07 -16.40 21.04
CA MET A 1 15.00 -15.39 21.08
C MET A 1 14.34 -15.42 19.69
N LEU A 2 13.48 -16.41 19.45
CA LEU A 2 12.65 -16.43 18.24
C LEU A 2 11.56 -15.39 18.52
N GLY A 3 11.66 -14.24 17.84
CA GLY A 3 10.84 -13.07 18.13
C GLY A 3 9.35 -13.40 18.08
N ASP A 4 8.60 -12.82 19.00
CA ASP A 4 7.19 -13.11 19.19
C ASP A 4 6.41 -12.73 17.91
N PHE A 5 5.67 -13.68 17.35
CA PHE A 5 4.71 -13.47 16.26
C PHE A 5 3.32 -13.77 16.83
N TYR A 6 2.33 -13.01 16.40
CA TYR A 6 0.93 -13.40 16.57
C TYR A 6 0.50 -14.27 15.39
N ASP A 7 -0.46 -15.15 15.60
CA ASP A 7 -1.14 -15.89 14.54
C ASP A 7 -2.64 -15.63 14.61
N VAL A 8 -3.23 -15.26 13.47
CA VAL A 8 -4.68 -15.14 13.32
C VAL A 8 -5.08 -15.89 12.06
N ASP A 9 -5.78 -17.01 12.23
CA ASP A 9 -6.29 -17.84 11.14
C ASP A 9 -5.22 -18.20 10.08
N GLY A 10 -3.98 -18.49 10.51
CA GLY A 10 -2.86 -18.85 9.61
C GLY A 10 -2.17 -17.65 8.93
N VAL A 11 -2.47 -16.43 9.38
CA VAL A 11 -1.70 -15.22 9.03
C VAL A 11 -0.75 -14.92 10.18
N HIS A 12 0.55 -14.92 9.90
CA HIS A 12 1.59 -14.63 10.88
C HIS A 12 1.84 -13.12 10.92
N ILE A 13 1.76 -12.51 12.10
CA ILE A 13 1.93 -11.07 12.30
C ILE A 13 3.16 -10.82 13.17
N ASN A 14 4.17 -10.14 12.61
CA ASN A 14 5.30 -9.66 13.40
C ASN A 14 4.81 -8.65 14.46
N VAL A 15 5.30 -8.75 15.70
CA VAL A 15 4.94 -7.84 16.81
C VAL A 15 5.07 -6.36 16.47
N GLU A 16 6.01 -5.95 15.60
CA GLU A 16 6.13 -4.56 15.16
C GLU A 16 4.85 -4.04 14.49
N VAL A 17 4.02 -4.90 13.88
CA VAL A 17 2.74 -4.50 13.28
C VAL A 17 1.71 -4.07 14.33
N VAL A 18 1.75 -4.62 15.54
CA VAL A 18 0.77 -4.27 16.59
C VAL A 18 1.35 -3.35 17.66
N THR A 19 2.67 -3.18 17.71
CA THR A 19 3.34 -2.31 18.70
C THR A 19 3.82 -0.99 18.11
N THR A 20 4.13 -0.93 16.81
CA THR A 20 4.64 0.30 16.20
C THR A 20 3.56 1.35 16.10
N ARG A 21 3.84 2.53 16.66
CA ARG A 21 3.02 3.71 16.48
C ARG A 21 3.32 4.37 15.14
N PHE A 22 2.27 4.66 14.37
CA PHE A 22 2.37 5.19 13.02
C PHE A 22 1.09 5.93 12.63
N GLU A 23 1.24 7.14 12.12
CA GLU A 23 0.15 7.90 11.52
C GLU A 23 0.71 8.67 10.31
N CYS A 24 0.19 8.42 9.11
CA CYS A 24 0.75 9.02 7.90
C CYS A 24 0.66 10.57 7.92
N ASP A 25 1.72 11.22 7.44
CA ASP A 25 1.71 12.66 7.18
C ASP A 25 2.20 12.99 5.77
N LEU A 26 1.24 13.13 4.85
CA LEU A 26 1.52 13.46 3.46
C LEU A 26 2.13 14.86 3.29
N LYS A 27 1.92 15.79 4.22
CA LYS A 27 2.51 17.13 4.12
C LYS A 27 4.01 17.10 4.41
N GLU A 28 4.42 16.24 5.34
CA GLU A 28 5.83 16.06 5.69
C GLU A 28 6.57 15.19 4.66
N CYS A 29 5.95 14.10 4.18
CA CYS A 29 6.62 13.16 3.26
C CYS A 29 6.37 13.44 1.78
N ASN A 30 5.51 14.41 1.43
CA ASN A 30 5.14 14.75 0.06
C ASN A 30 4.62 13.57 -0.78
N GLY A 31 4.03 12.55 -0.14
CA GLY A 31 3.52 11.37 -0.84
C GLY A 31 4.60 10.37 -1.28
N ALA A 32 5.74 10.34 -0.59
CA ALA A 32 6.89 9.48 -0.90
C ALA A 32 6.53 8.03 -1.24
N CYS A 33 5.48 7.45 -0.65
CA CYS A 33 5.03 6.08 -0.95
C CYS A 33 4.59 5.85 -2.42
N CYS A 34 4.25 6.90 -3.17
CA CYS A 34 3.93 6.82 -4.61
C CYS A 34 5.15 7.02 -5.51
N THR A 35 6.27 7.45 -4.94
CA THR A 35 7.49 7.86 -5.63
C THR A 35 8.75 7.23 -4.99
N MET A 36 8.59 6.13 -4.27
CA MET A 36 9.68 5.47 -3.58
C MET A 36 10.73 5.04 -4.59
N GLU A 37 11.99 5.30 -4.26
CA GLU A 37 13.09 4.72 -5.00
C GLU A 37 13.08 3.23 -4.74
N SER A 38 12.59 2.50 -5.72
CA SER A 38 12.59 1.06 -5.72
C SER A 38 12.92 0.62 -7.13
N ASP A 39 13.89 -0.27 -7.24
CA ASP A 39 14.19 -0.93 -8.51
C ASP A 39 12.94 -1.61 -9.09
N PHE A 40 11.94 -1.92 -8.24
CA PHE A 40 10.71 -2.63 -8.59
C PHE A 40 9.50 -1.89 -8.04
N GLY A 41 8.45 -1.70 -8.85
CA GLY A 41 7.25 -0.97 -8.40
C GLY A 41 6.48 -1.70 -7.29
N ALA A 42 5.23 -1.31 -7.05
CA ALA A 42 4.43 -1.98 -6.01
C ALA A 42 4.01 -3.40 -6.47
N PRO A 43 4.16 -4.44 -5.62
CA PRO A 43 3.62 -5.77 -5.93
C PRO A 43 2.11 -5.72 -6.13
N THR A 44 1.57 -6.52 -7.04
CA THR A 44 0.13 -6.60 -7.32
C THR A 44 -0.30 -8.04 -7.60
N GLY A 45 -1.57 -8.37 -7.36
CA GLY A 45 -2.14 -9.66 -7.76
C GLY A 45 -2.74 -9.66 -9.16
N GLU A 46 -2.96 -10.86 -9.73
CA GLU A 46 -3.65 -11.00 -11.02
C GLU A 46 -5.09 -10.48 -10.98
N SER A 47 -5.81 -10.68 -9.87
CA SER A 47 -7.17 -10.16 -9.70
C SER A 47 -7.17 -8.63 -9.75
N GLU A 48 -6.19 -8.00 -9.10
CA GLU A 48 -6.04 -6.54 -9.06
C GLU A 48 -5.67 -5.98 -10.43
N ILE A 49 -4.83 -6.68 -11.21
CA ILE A 49 -4.54 -6.31 -12.60
C ILE A 49 -5.82 -6.29 -13.44
N ARG A 50 -6.65 -7.33 -13.34
CA ARG A 50 -7.93 -7.41 -14.06
C ARG A 50 -8.88 -6.28 -13.67
N GLU A 51 -8.92 -5.90 -12.39
CA GLU A 51 -9.71 -4.74 -11.97
C GLU A 51 -9.14 -3.42 -12.51
N ILE A 52 -7.81 -3.25 -12.48
CA ILE A 52 -7.13 -2.06 -13.02
C ILE A 52 -7.38 -1.91 -14.52
N GLU A 53 -7.38 -3.00 -15.29
CA GLU A 53 -7.69 -2.99 -16.72
C GLU A 53 -9.07 -2.39 -17.02
N LYS A 54 -10.09 -2.75 -16.23
CA LYS A 54 -11.47 -2.25 -16.39
C LYS A 54 -11.58 -0.76 -16.16
N ILE A 55 -10.81 -0.23 -15.21
CA ILE A 55 -10.88 1.18 -14.79
C ILE A 55 -9.84 2.07 -15.50
N LEU A 56 -8.93 1.49 -16.29
CA LEU A 56 -7.73 2.16 -16.76
C LEU A 56 -8.04 3.47 -17.51
N GLN A 57 -9.07 3.47 -18.34
CA GLN A 57 -9.48 4.64 -19.12
C GLN A 57 -9.99 5.80 -18.25
N ILE A 58 -10.58 5.49 -17.10
CA ILE A 58 -11.01 6.51 -16.13
C ILE A 58 -9.79 7.05 -15.39
N VAL A 59 -8.91 6.14 -14.93
CA VAL A 59 -7.70 6.50 -14.19
C VAL A 59 -6.75 7.37 -15.01
N LYS A 60 -6.63 7.12 -16.32
CA LYS A 60 -5.81 7.92 -17.26
C LYS A 60 -6.14 9.41 -17.24
N LYS A 61 -7.37 9.80 -16.88
CA LYS A 61 -7.78 11.22 -16.76
C LYS A 61 -7.14 11.95 -15.57
N TYR A 62 -6.56 11.20 -14.63
CA TYR A 62 -6.03 11.72 -13.37
C TYR A 62 -4.51 11.78 -13.31
N ILE A 63 -3.82 11.21 -14.30
CA ILE A 63 -2.37 11.08 -14.30
C ILE A 63 -1.75 11.93 -15.41
N PRO A 64 -0.46 12.31 -15.29
CA PRO A 64 0.24 13.05 -16.32
C PRO A 64 0.27 12.33 -17.67
N GLN A 65 0.36 13.09 -18.75
CA GLN A 65 0.43 12.55 -20.11
C GLN A 65 1.63 11.60 -20.30
N GLU A 66 2.79 11.92 -19.71
CA GLU A 66 3.98 11.03 -19.75
C GLU A 66 3.69 9.66 -19.12
N ASN A 67 2.90 9.61 -18.05
CA ASN A 67 2.51 8.36 -17.42
C ASN A 67 1.56 7.56 -18.31
N VAL A 68 0.63 8.24 -18.99
CA VAL A 68 -0.27 7.62 -19.97
C VAL A 68 0.53 6.98 -21.09
N GLU A 69 1.53 7.68 -21.61
CA GLU A 69 2.42 7.18 -22.68
C GLU A 69 3.22 5.95 -22.23
N VAL A 70 3.74 5.92 -21.01
CA VAL A 70 4.40 4.73 -20.45
C VAL A 70 3.42 3.56 -20.37
N ILE A 71 2.20 3.78 -19.90
CA ILE A 71 1.16 2.74 -19.83
C ILE A 71 0.82 2.21 -21.22
N GLU A 72 0.74 3.07 -22.23
CA GLU A 72 0.40 2.67 -23.60
C GLU A 72 1.53 1.93 -24.31
N ASN A 73 2.78 2.34 -24.08
CA ASN A 73 3.95 1.76 -24.73
C ASN A 73 4.45 0.49 -24.05
N SER A 74 4.35 0.41 -22.72
CA SER A 74 5.00 -0.65 -21.92
C SER A 74 4.03 -1.38 -20.97
N GLY A 75 2.77 -0.97 -20.92
CA GLY A 75 1.80 -1.50 -19.96
C GLY A 75 1.95 -0.88 -18.57
N PHE A 76 0.89 -1.01 -17.77
CA PHE A 76 0.86 -0.50 -16.40
C PHE A 76 1.43 -1.48 -15.37
N TRP A 77 1.76 -2.70 -15.78
CA TRP A 77 2.34 -3.74 -14.94
C TRP A 77 3.36 -4.54 -15.73
N TYR A 78 4.24 -5.23 -15.03
CA TYR A 78 5.19 -6.19 -15.61
C TYR A 78 5.42 -7.36 -14.65
N ARG A 79 5.92 -8.47 -15.18
CA ARG A 79 6.33 -9.63 -14.38
C ARG A 79 7.82 -9.59 -14.11
N ARG A 80 8.21 -9.81 -12.86
CA ARG A 80 9.59 -9.98 -12.45
C ARG A 80 9.75 -11.24 -11.61
N ARG A 81 10.50 -12.22 -12.13
CA ARG A 81 10.53 -13.58 -11.58
C ARG A 81 9.08 -14.08 -11.48
N ASP A 82 8.63 -14.47 -10.29
CA ASP A 82 7.28 -14.97 -10.03
C ASP A 82 6.34 -13.91 -9.45
N GLU A 83 6.76 -12.64 -9.41
CA GLU A 83 5.96 -11.53 -8.86
C GLU A 83 5.47 -10.60 -9.98
N LEU A 84 4.24 -10.09 -9.81
CA LEU A 84 3.66 -9.08 -10.69
C LEU A 84 3.81 -7.71 -10.02
N MET A 85 4.29 -6.73 -10.77
CA MET A 85 4.66 -5.43 -10.26
C MET A 85 3.96 -4.34 -11.06
N ILE A 86 3.49 -3.29 -10.40
CA ILE A 86 3.04 -2.06 -11.05
C ILE A 86 4.25 -1.38 -11.69
N ASN A 87 4.08 -0.87 -12.91
CA ASN A 87 5.14 -0.23 -13.65
C ASN A 87 5.47 1.17 -13.09
N SER A 88 6.59 1.73 -13.50
CA SER A 88 7.07 3.04 -13.07
C SER A 88 7.49 3.91 -14.26
N VAL A 89 7.29 5.22 -14.13
CA VAL A 89 7.89 6.23 -15.00
C VAL A 89 9.32 6.50 -14.52
N ASN A 90 10.27 6.49 -15.45
CA ASN A 90 11.69 6.78 -15.18
C ASN A 90 12.33 5.97 -14.04
N ARG A 91 11.83 4.73 -13.78
CA ARG A 91 12.27 3.85 -12.68
C ARG A 91 12.14 4.47 -11.30
N ARG A 92 11.20 5.39 -11.11
CA ARG A 92 11.03 6.11 -9.84
C ARG A 92 9.57 6.28 -9.47
N GLU A 93 8.77 6.91 -10.33
CA GLU A 93 7.39 7.26 -9.98
C GLU A 93 6.44 6.16 -10.42
N CYS A 94 5.45 5.81 -9.60
CA CYS A 94 4.41 4.88 -10.01
C CYS A 94 3.69 5.41 -11.26
N VAL A 95 3.38 4.58 -12.25
CA VAL A 95 2.61 5.01 -13.43
C VAL A 95 1.24 5.59 -13.09
N PHE A 96 0.67 5.22 -11.94
CA PHE A 96 -0.59 5.80 -11.47
C PHE A 96 -0.42 7.03 -10.58
N SER A 97 0.79 7.56 -10.43
CA SER A 97 1.03 8.75 -9.63
C SER A 97 0.67 10.03 -10.39
N PHE A 98 0.33 11.06 -9.64
CA PHE A 98 0.16 12.44 -10.11
C PHE A 98 0.42 13.38 -8.93
N TYR A 99 0.63 14.67 -9.20
CA TYR A 99 0.91 15.66 -8.15
C TYR A 99 -0.27 16.61 -7.94
N GLU A 100 -0.58 16.89 -6.67
CA GLU A 100 -1.39 18.04 -6.25
C GLU A 100 -0.53 18.98 -5.41
N GLY A 101 -0.12 20.09 -6.03
CA GLY A 101 0.97 20.89 -5.48
C GLY A 101 2.27 20.09 -5.52
N ASN A 102 2.93 19.96 -4.38
CA ASN A 102 4.15 19.17 -4.20
C ASN A 102 3.90 17.74 -3.68
N ILE A 103 2.65 17.35 -3.45
CA ILE A 103 2.31 16.04 -2.87
C ILE A 103 1.95 15.06 -3.98
N ALA A 104 2.73 13.97 -4.08
CA ALA A 104 2.41 12.85 -4.93
C ALA A 104 1.20 12.07 -4.39
N LYS A 105 0.26 11.74 -5.29
CA LYS A 105 -0.99 11.03 -5.00
C LYS A 105 -1.24 9.97 -6.06
N CYS A 106 -2.19 9.07 -5.80
CA CYS A 106 -2.55 7.99 -6.70
C CYS A 106 -3.83 8.31 -7.49
N GLY A 107 -3.78 8.25 -8.82
CA GLY A 107 -4.91 8.49 -9.71
C GLY A 107 -6.04 7.50 -9.54
N ILE A 108 -5.73 6.24 -9.18
CA ILE A 108 -6.73 5.23 -8.84
C ILE A 108 -7.51 5.66 -7.60
N GLU A 109 -6.80 6.00 -6.52
CA GLU A 109 -7.40 6.47 -5.27
C GLU A 109 -8.24 7.74 -5.49
N LYS A 110 -7.79 8.66 -6.36
CA LYS A 110 -8.54 9.87 -6.71
C LYS A 110 -9.85 9.54 -7.44
N ALA A 111 -9.82 8.63 -8.41
CA ALA A 111 -11.03 8.19 -9.12
C ALA A 111 -12.02 7.50 -8.16
N PHE A 112 -11.52 6.65 -7.26
CA PHE A 112 -12.34 5.99 -6.24
C PHE A 112 -13.01 7.00 -5.30
N ARG A 113 -12.25 7.97 -4.77
CA ARG A 113 -12.80 9.02 -3.87
C ARG A 113 -13.83 9.92 -4.54
N LYS A 114 -13.84 9.99 -5.87
CA LYS A 114 -14.85 10.70 -6.65
C LYS A 114 -16.08 9.84 -6.97
N GLY A 115 -16.08 8.55 -6.62
CA GLY A 115 -17.15 7.62 -6.94
C GLY A 115 -17.22 7.24 -8.43
N GLU A 116 -16.12 7.42 -9.17
CA GLU A 116 -16.07 7.08 -10.60
C GLU A 116 -15.70 5.61 -10.85
N ILE A 117 -15.14 4.95 -9.84
CA ILE A 117 -14.74 3.54 -9.84
C ILE A 117 -14.97 2.94 -8.45
N ASP A 118 -15.13 1.61 -8.39
CA ASP A 118 -15.32 0.88 -7.12
C ASP A 118 -14.02 0.27 -6.58
N PHE A 119 -12.91 0.42 -7.31
CA PHE A 119 -11.60 -0.11 -6.93
C PHE A 119 -10.72 0.97 -6.28
N VAL A 120 -10.35 0.78 -5.02
CA VAL A 120 -9.61 1.78 -4.23
C VAL A 120 -8.16 1.98 -4.73
N LYS A 121 -7.36 0.91 -4.68
CA LYS A 121 -5.95 0.79 -5.09
C LYS A 121 -5.42 -0.61 -4.75
N PRO A 122 -4.27 -1.04 -5.33
CA PRO A 122 -3.65 -2.32 -4.97
C PRO A 122 -3.45 -2.49 -3.46
N ILE A 123 -3.61 -3.71 -2.97
CA ILE A 123 -3.58 -4.05 -1.56
C ILE A 123 -2.21 -3.78 -0.94
N SER A 124 -1.14 -3.97 -1.71
CA SER A 124 0.23 -3.61 -1.30
C SER A 124 0.40 -2.11 -1.03
N CYS A 125 -0.29 -1.26 -1.81
CA CYS A 125 -0.29 0.19 -1.64
C CYS A 125 -1.28 0.66 -0.56
N HIS A 126 -2.35 -0.11 -0.31
CA HIS A 126 -3.31 0.21 0.76
C HIS A 126 -2.80 -0.19 2.14
N LEU A 127 -2.08 -1.32 2.23
CA LEU A 127 -1.52 -1.82 3.48
C LEU A 127 -0.24 -1.11 3.89
N PHE A 128 0.43 -0.34 3.01
CA PHE A 128 1.68 0.33 3.39
C PHE A 128 1.47 1.24 4.61
N PRO A 129 2.32 1.14 5.66
CA PRO A 129 3.65 0.52 5.69
C PRO A 129 3.71 -0.96 6.09
N ILE A 130 2.57 -1.65 6.22
CA ILE A 130 2.56 -3.11 6.38
C ILE A 130 2.83 -3.78 5.02
N ARG A 131 3.81 -4.68 4.99
CA ARG A 131 4.12 -5.53 3.83
C ARG A 131 3.74 -6.97 4.10
N VAL A 132 3.33 -7.66 3.05
CA VAL A 132 2.92 -9.07 3.09
C VAL A 132 4.01 -9.90 2.43
N GLY A 133 4.62 -10.81 3.18
CA GLY A 133 5.47 -11.89 2.66
C GLY A 133 4.71 -13.21 2.59
N LYS A 134 5.32 -14.23 2.00
CA LYS A 134 4.77 -15.59 1.91
C LYS A 134 5.71 -16.59 2.57
N PHE A 135 5.24 -17.30 3.59
CA PHE A 135 5.97 -18.40 4.23
C PHE A 135 4.98 -19.35 4.92
N GLY A 136 4.49 -20.39 4.22
CA GLY A 136 3.41 -21.26 4.72
C GLY A 136 2.03 -20.59 4.84
N GLY A 137 1.99 -19.26 4.73
CA GLY A 137 0.83 -18.38 4.81
C GLY A 137 1.26 -16.92 4.55
N ASP A 138 0.35 -15.97 4.77
CA ASP A 138 0.69 -14.54 4.72
C ASP A 138 1.48 -14.15 5.98
N VAL A 139 2.60 -13.45 5.79
CA VAL A 139 3.42 -12.91 6.89
C VAL A 139 3.38 -11.39 6.83
N LEU A 140 2.74 -10.77 7.82
CA LEU A 140 2.68 -9.32 7.97
C LEU A 140 3.90 -8.80 8.71
N ARG A 141 4.58 -7.83 8.10
CA ARG A 141 5.70 -7.10 8.70
C ARG A 141 5.51 -5.60 8.55
N PHE A 142 6.00 -4.84 9.53
CA PHE A 142 6.14 -3.41 9.39
C PHE A 142 7.40 -3.11 8.58
N GLU A 143 7.28 -2.28 7.54
CA GLU A 143 8.41 -1.84 6.72
C GLU A 143 8.86 -0.45 7.18
N LYS A 144 10.09 -0.36 7.70
CA LYS A 144 10.71 0.92 8.06
C LYS A 144 11.23 1.59 6.79
N TYR A 145 10.80 2.82 6.57
CA TYR A 145 11.20 3.63 5.42
C TYR A 145 11.59 5.03 5.91
N SER A 146 12.71 5.58 5.43
CA SER A 146 13.27 6.86 5.93
C SER A 146 12.27 8.01 5.82
N GLU A 147 11.53 8.08 4.72
CA GLU A 147 10.54 9.13 4.47
C GLU A 147 9.28 8.99 5.35
N CYS A 148 9.20 7.93 6.16
CA CYS A 148 8.15 7.70 7.14
C CYS A 148 8.57 8.07 8.58
N GLU A 149 9.74 8.65 8.81
CA GLU A 149 10.16 9.10 10.15
C GLU A 149 9.18 10.10 10.78
N SER A 150 8.67 11.05 9.98
CA SER A 150 7.62 12.00 10.43
C SER A 150 6.33 11.29 10.83
N ALA A 151 5.97 10.20 10.14
CA ALA A 151 4.79 9.40 10.43
C ALA A 151 4.93 8.59 11.73
N LEU A 152 6.14 8.10 12.03
CA LEU A 152 6.45 7.47 13.32
C LEU A 152 6.31 8.47 14.47
N LYS A 153 6.86 9.69 14.30
CA LYS A 153 6.74 10.76 15.30
C LYS A 153 5.27 11.12 15.56
N LYS A 154 4.50 11.35 14.49
CA LYS A 154 3.06 11.65 14.59
C LYS A 154 2.27 10.51 15.23
N GLY A 155 2.62 9.26 14.93
CA GLY A 155 2.05 8.08 15.58
C GLY A 155 2.28 8.08 17.09
N MET A 156 3.47 8.48 17.55
CA MET A 156 3.76 8.64 18.99
C MET A 156 2.90 9.73 19.63
N ASP A 157 2.73 10.86 18.95
CA ASP A 157 1.94 11.99 19.46
C ASP A 157 0.43 11.68 19.52
N THR A 158 -0.05 10.80 18.64
CA THR A 158 -1.48 10.42 18.51
C THR A 158 -1.83 9.09 19.18
N ASP A 159 -0.84 8.34 19.66
CA ASP A 159 -0.94 6.95 20.14
C ASP A 159 -1.61 5.99 19.12
N SER A 160 -1.55 6.34 17.83
CA SER A 160 -2.09 5.52 16.73
C SER A 160 -1.11 4.40 16.37
N LYS A 161 -1.55 3.14 16.42
CA LYS A 161 -0.75 1.96 16.07
C LYS A 161 -0.92 1.59 14.59
N VAL A 162 0.12 1.07 13.95
CA VAL A 162 0.12 0.85 12.49
C VAL A 162 -0.99 -0.09 12.00
N PHE A 163 -1.31 -1.17 12.73
CA PHE A 163 -2.44 -2.02 12.35
C PHE A 163 -3.80 -1.30 12.43
N HIS A 164 -3.97 -0.33 13.33
CA HIS A 164 -5.17 0.52 13.37
C HIS A 164 -5.19 1.50 12.21
N PHE A 165 -4.06 2.14 11.90
CA PHE A 165 -3.92 2.98 10.70
C PHE A 165 -4.27 2.20 9.42
N CYS A 166 -3.84 0.94 9.32
CA CYS A 166 -4.12 0.06 8.19
C CYS A 166 -5.44 -0.72 8.29
N LYS A 167 -6.36 -0.37 9.21
CA LYS A 167 -7.60 -1.11 9.47
C LYS A 167 -8.37 -1.43 8.19
N ASP A 168 -8.69 -0.44 7.38
CA ASP A 168 -9.54 -0.63 6.18
C ASP A 168 -8.86 -1.56 5.16
N ALA A 169 -7.54 -1.50 5.06
CA ALA A 169 -6.77 -2.38 4.19
C ALA A 169 -6.71 -3.82 4.71
N LEU A 170 -6.55 -3.99 6.03
CA LEU A 170 -6.57 -5.30 6.69
C LEU A 170 -7.95 -5.95 6.62
N GLU A 171 -9.01 -5.20 6.92
CA GLU A 171 -10.39 -5.66 6.81
C GLU A 171 -10.73 -6.04 5.36
N ARG A 172 -10.26 -5.27 4.37
CA ARG A 172 -10.47 -5.59 2.95
C ARG A 172 -9.77 -6.88 2.53
N LYS A 173 -8.59 -7.18 3.08
CA LYS A 173 -7.80 -8.37 2.70
C LYS A 173 -8.22 -9.63 3.44
N TYR A 174 -8.45 -9.52 4.75
CA TYR A 174 -8.64 -10.67 5.65
C TYR A 174 -10.05 -10.74 6.25
N GLY A 175 -10.86 -9.69 6.10
CA GLY A 175 -12.20 -9.61 6.66
C GLY A 175 -12.25 -8.90 8.02
N ARG A 176 -13.44 -8.39 8.35
CA ARG A 176 -13.70 -7.68 9.61
C ARG A 176 -13.49 -8.56 10.84
N GLU A 177 -13.99 -9.79 10.80
CA GLU A 177 -13.84 -10.74 11.92
C GLU A 177 -12.37 -11.06 12.21
N TRP A 178 -11.55 -11.21 11.16
CA TRP A 178 -10.11 -11.41 11.31
C TRP A 178 -9.45 -10.20 11.98
N PHE A 179 -9.81 -8.98 11.57
CA PHE A 179 -9.26 -7.76 12.18
C PHE A 179 -9.64 -7.62 13.65
N LEU A 180 -10.87 -7.99 14.02
CA LEU A 180 -11.31 -7.98 15.42
C LEU A 180 -10.50 -8.96 16.29
N LYS A 181 -10.22 -10.17 15.80
CA LYS A 181 -9.32 -11.11 16.49
C LYS A 181 -7.92 -10.55 16.70
N LEU A 182 -7.36 -9.85 15.70
CA LEU A 182 -6.07 -9.18 15.83
C LEU A 182 -6.11 -8.08 16.90
N VAL A 183 -7.19 -7.29 16.95
CA VAL A 183 -7.38 -6.24 17.98
C VAL A 183 -7.45 -6.86 19.38
N GLU A 184 -8.13 -8.00 19.54
CA GLU A 184 -8.21 -8.71 20.82
C GLU A 184 -6.82 -9.20 21.26
N LEU A 185 -6.08 -9.87 20.38
CA LEU A 185 -4.72 -10.35 20.69
C LEU A 185 -3.73 -9.21 21.01
N ALA A 186 -3.89 -8.04 20.39
CA ALA A 186 -3.00 -6.90 20.59
C ALA A 186 -3.27 -6.11 21.89
N ARG A 187 -4.30 -6.50 22.67
CA ARG A 187 -4.60 -5.94 23.99
C ARG A 187 -3.91 -6.68 25.13
N ASP A 188 -3.53 -7.94 24.89
CA ASP A 188 -2.79 -8.81 25.82
C ASP A 188 -1.27 -8.59 25.68
#